data_AF-A0A2M7IWJ6-F1
#
_entry.id   AF-A0A2M7IWJ6-F1
#
_cell.length_a   1.000
_cell.length_b   1.000
_cell.length_c   1.000
_cell.angle_alpha   90.00
_cell.angle_beta   90.00
_cell.angle_gamma   90.00
#
_symmetry.space_group_name_H-M   'P 1'
#
loop_
_entity.id
_entity.type
_entity.pdbx_description
1 polymer ?
#
loop_
_entity_poly.entity_id
_entity_poly.type
_entity_poly.pdbx_seq_one_letter_code
_entity_poly.pdbx_strand_id
1 'polypeptide(L)'
;MFDTSHLHPMIVHFPIALLMVGFLSEIIGLTLKKEFFTKAAFYLLILGTLGVVAAYITGDIAGDGVSETGQLKNALETHEHAAQFTLWLMVGAAIARIALVWLKKLDGILKYAAFVLFLAGVLSVARTGYYGGELVYKHAAGVQFNFGLDQNTNGQNTTAGEDDED
;
A
#
# COMPACT_ATOMS: atom_id res chain seq x y z
N MET A 1 19.43 -3.43 -11.94
CA MET A 1 18.11 -4.08 -11.82
C MET A 1 17.28 -3.18 -10.93
N PHE A 2 16.07 -2.80 -11.33
CA PHE A 2 15.22 -1.94 -10.50
C PHE A 2 14.69 -2.75 -9.31
N ASP A 3 14.96 -2.31 -8.09
CA ASP A 3 14.50 -2.97 -6.89
C ASP A 3 13.03 -2.61 -6.65
N THR A 4 12.13 -3.51 -7.07
CA THR A 4 10.67 -3.33 -6.99
C THR A 4 10.17 -3.29 -5.54
N SER A 5 10.94 -3.85 -4.61
CA SER A 5 10.64 -3.89 -3.17
C SER A 5 10.47 -2.50 -2.55
N HIS A 6 11.13 -1.48 -3.10
CA HIS A 6 11.05 -0.09 -2.63
C HIS A 6 9.98 0.74 -3.36
N LEU A 7 9.52 0.30 -4.53
CA LEU A 7 8.52 1.02 -5.31
C LEU A 7 7.13 0.92 -4.67
N HIS A 8 6.75 -0.26 -4.19
CA HIS A 8 5.44 -0.46 -3.57
C HIS A 8 5.22 0.46 -2.34
N PRO A 9 6.15 0.52 -1.35
CA PRO A 9 6.05 1.47 -0.24
C PRO A 9 5.96 2.93 -0.68
N MET A 10 6.62 3.35 -1.77
CA MET A 10 6.46 4.73 -2.26
C MET A 10 5.05 4.98 -2.81
N ILE A 11 4.51 4.03 -3.56
CA ILE A 11 3.22 4.19 -4.24
C ILE A 11 2.06 4.16 -3.25
N VAL A 12 2.12 3.36 -2.18
CA VAL A 12 1.01 3.26 -1.21
C VAL A 12 0.73 4.55 -0.44
N HIS A 13 1.70 5.46 -0.29
CA HIS A 13 1.49 6.72 0.43
C HIS A 13 0.49 7.64 -0.28
N PHE A 14 0.47 7.61 -1.62
CA PHE A 14 -0.43 8.43 -2.42
C PHE A 14 -1.92 8.09 -2.15
N PRO A 15 -2.41 6.86 -2.38
CA PRO A 15 -3.81 6.54 -2.12
C PRO A 15 -4.20 6.78 -0.66
N ILE A 16 -3.32 6.49 0.31
CA ILE A 16 -3.60 6.76 1.72
C ILE A 16 -3.85 8.27 1.94
N ALA A 17 -2.93 9.13 1.50
CA ALA A 17 -3.06 10.57 1.67
C ALA A 17 -4.27 11.14 0.92
N LEU A 18 -4.46 10.75 -0.36
CA LEU A 18 -5.56 11.25 -1.18
C LEU A 18 -6.93 10.86 -0.62
N LEU A 19 -7.09 9.61 -0.16
CA LEU A 19 -8.37 9.14 0.38
C LEU A 19 -8.67 9.75 1.75
N MET A 20 -7.66 9.91 2.61
CA MET A 20 -7.82 10.60 3.90
C MET A 20 -8.24 12.07 3.72
N VAL A 21 -7.53 12.81 2.85
CA VAL A 21 -7.86 14.20 2.56
C VAL A 21 -9.19 14.32 1.81
N GLY A 22 -9.50 13.37 0.93
CA GLY A 22 -10.77 13.29 0.22
C GLY A 22 -11.95 13.11 1.16
N PHE A 23 -11.83 12.20 2.13
CA PHE A 23 -12.84 11.98 3.13
C PHE A 23 -13.01 13.17 4.09
N LEU A 24 -11.90 13.79 4.51
CA LEU A 24 -11.96 15.01 5.30
C LEU A 24 -12.64 16.16 4.53
N SER A 25 -12.34 16.29 3.24
CA SER A 25 -13.02 17.25 2.35
C SER A 25 -14.51 16.93 2.23
N GLU A 26 -14.90 15.66 2.23
CA GLU A 26 -16.32 15.27 2.19
C GLU A 26 -17.06 15.69 3.48
N ILE A 27 -16.45 15.45 4.65
CA ILE A 27 -17.00 15.91 5.94
C ILE A 27 -17.17 17.42 5.93
N ILE A 28 -16.14 18.17 5.52
CA ILE A 28 -16.18 19.63 5.46
C ILE A 28 -17.27 20.10 4.47
N GLY A 29 -17.39 19.44 3.31
CA GLY A 29 -18.43 19.73 2.32
C GLY A 29 -19.84 19.48 2.83
N LEU A 30 -20.05 18.44 3.63
CA LEU A 30 -21.31 18.12 4.30
C LEU A 30 -21.67 19.15 5.38
N THR A 31 -20.71 19.54 6.22
CA THR A 31 -20.94 20.47 7.34
C THR A 31 -21.07 21.92 6.88
N LEU A 32 -20.19 22.39 6.00
CA LEU A 32 -20.19 23.78 5.50
C LEU A 32 -21.11 23.99 4.29
N LYS A 33 -21.68 22.92 3.72
CA LYS A 33 -22.53 22.95 2.51
C LYS A 33 -21.87 23.67 1.31
N LYS A 34 -20.53 23.62 1.24
CA LYS A 34 -19.74 24.25 0.18
C LYS A 34 -19.52 23.25 -0.95
N GLU A 35 -19.94 23.62 -2.17
CA GLU A 35 -19.77 22.76 -3.35
C GLU A 35 -18.30 22.44 -3.65
N PHE A 36 -17.39 23.38 -3.39
CA PHE A 36 -15.96 23.20 -3.65
C PHE A 36 -15.39 21.95 -2.97
N PHE A 37 -15.64 21.80 -1.67
CA PHE A 37 -15.14 20.65 -0.90
C PHE A 37 -15.80 19.33 -1.32
N THR A 38 -17.07 19.38 -1.73
CA THR A 38 -17.78 18.19 -2.24
C THR A 38 -17.20 17.74 -3.59
N LYS A 39 -16.86 18.67 -4.48
CA LYS A 39 -16.18 18.39 -5.75
C LYS A 39 -14.76 17.90 -5.51
N ALA A 40 -14.01 18.53 -4.60
CA ALA A 40 -12.67 18.09 -4.22
C ALA A 40 -12.67 16.66 -3.68
N ALA A 41 -13.60 16.33 -2.76
CA ALA A 41 -13.77 14.97 -2.25
C ALA A 41 -14.02 13.95 -3.35
N PHE A 42 -14.86 14.30 -4.34
CA PHE A 42 -15.12 13.44 -5.49
C PHE A 42 -13.85 13.18 -6.31
N TYR A 43 -13.11 14.22 -6.70
CA TYR A 43 -11.88 14.04 -7.47
C TYR A 43 -10.80 13.29 -6.69
N LEU A 44 -10.67 13.55 -5.39
CA LEU A 44 -9.74 12.86 -4.51
C LEU A 44 -10.11 11.38 -4.30
N LEU A 45 -11.41 11.05 -4.25
CA LEU A 45 -11.88 9.66 -4.25
C LEU A 45 -11.45 8.94 -5.53
N ILE A 46 -11.65 9.55 -6.70
CA ILE A 46 -11.28 8.95 -7.98
C ILE A 46 -9.76 8.76 -8.09
N LEU A 47 -8.99 9.82 -7.85
CA LEU A 47 -7.52 9.76 -7.90
C LEU A 47 -6.95 8.80 -6.85
N GLY A 48 -7.50 8.81 -5.64
CA GLY A 48 -7.12 7.89 -4.57
C GLY A 48 -7.42 6.44 -4.94
N THR A 49 -8.57 6.17 -5.58
CA THR A 49 -8.92 4.83 -6.06
C THR A 49 -7.97 4.34 -7.16
N LEU A 50 -7.59 5.22 -8.10
CA LEU A 50 -6.55 4.90 -9.09
C LEU A 50 -5.20 4.60 -8.41
N GLY A 51 -4.87 5.34 -7.36
CA GLY A 51 -3.71 5.06 -6.51
C GLY A 51 -3.78 3.68 -5.84
N VAL A 52 -4.95 3.25 -5.36
CA VAL A 52 -5.15 1.91 -4.78
C VAL A 52 -4.93 0.82 -5.82
N VAL A 53 -5.40 1.01 -7.05
CA VAL A 53 -5.14 0.07 -8.16
C VAL A 53 -3.63 -0.03 -8.43
N ALA A 54 -2.92 1.10 -8.53
CA ALA A 54 -1.48 1.11 -8.75
C ALA A 54 -0.72 0.47 -7.58
N ALA A 55 -1.14 0.73 -6.34
CA ALA A 55 -0.57 0.13 -5.15
C ALA A 55 -0.76 -1.40 -5.14
N TYR A 56 -1.95 -1.89 -5.51
CA TYR A 56 -2.23 -3.32 -5.60
C TYR A 56 -1.31 -4.01 -6.62
N ILE A 57 -1.20 -3.46 -7.84
CA ILE A 57 -0.35 -4.03 -8.90
C ILE A 57 1.12 -4.08 -8.46
N THR A 58 1.61 -2.99 -7.88
CA THR A 58 3.01 -2.94 -7.42
C THR A 58 3.26 -3.81 -6.20
N GLY A 59 2.24 -4.07 -5.37
CA GLY A 59 2.32 -4.96 -4.21
C GLY A 59 2.37 -6.42 -4.62
N ASP A 60 1.55 -6.80 -5.59
CA ASP A 60 1.55 -8.14 -6.21
C ASP A 60 2.95 -8.48 -6.74
N ILE A 61 3.54 -7.57 -7.52
CA ILE A 61 4.92 -7.71 -8.03
C ILE A 61 5.97 -7.77 -6.90
N ALA A 62 5.75 -7.05 -5.80
CA ALA A 62 6.68 -7.03 -4.67
C ALA A 62 6.56 -8.28 -3.76
N GLY A 63 5.40 -8.95 -3.75
CA GLY A 63 5.18 -10.20 -3.04
C GLY A 63 5.73 -11.42 -3.79
N ASP A 64 5.95 -11.28 -5.10
CA ASP A 64 6.44 -12.35 -5.96
C ASP A 64 7.87 -12.76 -5.58
N GLY A 65 8.06 -14.01 -5.17
CA GLY A 65 9.35 -14.55 -4.70
C GLY A 65 9.51 -14.63 -3.18
N VAL A 66 8.51 -14.25 -2.37
CA VAL A 66 8.49 -14.58 -0.93
C VAL A 66 8.32 -16.09 -0.74
N SER A 67 9.11 -16.69 0.15
CA SER A 67 9.09 -18.14 0.42
C SER A 67 7.66 -18.64 0.74
N GLU A 68 7.30 -19.80 0.18
CA GLU A 68 5.97 -20.38 0.31
C GLU A 68 5.63 -20.93 1.71
N THR A 69 6.53 -20.78 2.69
CA THR A 69 6.36 -21.33 4.04
C THR A 69 6.80 -20.35 5.12
N GLY A 70 6.08 -20.32 6.25
CA GLY A 70 6.47 -19.57 7.45
C GLY A 70 5.51 -18.45 7.85
N GLN A 71 5.84 -17.78 8.96
CA GLN A 71 5.00 -16.72 9.55
C GLN A 71 4.89 -15.47 8.64
N LEU A 72 5.95 -15.16 7.89
CA LEU A 72 5.97 -14.06 6.93
C LEU A 72 4.92 -14.24 5.83
N LYS A 73 4.75 -15.47 5.31
CA LYS A 73 3.73 -15.76 4.30
C LYS A 73 2.32 -15.53 4.83
N ASN A 74 1.99 -16.05 6.01
CA ASN A 74 0.66 -15.84 6.60
C ASN A 74 0.35 -14.35 6.82
N ALA A 75 1.36 -13.56 7.23
CA ALA A 75 1.22 -12.12 7.36
C ALA A 75 1.03 -11.43 6.00
N LEU A 76 1.79 -11.84 4.99
CA LEU A 76 1.68 -11.35 3.61
C LEU A 76 0.30 -11.66 3.00
N GLU A 77 -0.19 -12.90 3.09
CA GLU A 77 -1.52 -13.28 2.63
C GLU A 77 -2.62 -12.47 3.34
N THR A 78 -2.47 -12.23 4.65
CA THR A 78 -3.41 -11.39 5.41
C THR A 78 -3.43 -9.94 4.89
N HIS A 79 -2.25 -9.39 4.58
CA HIS A 79 -2.12 -8.07 3.99
C HIS A 79 -2.69 -8.00 2.57
N GLU A 80 -2.43 -9.02 1.74
CA GLU A 80 -2.91 -9.13 0.37
C GLU A 80 -4.44 -9.22 0.33
N HIS A 81 -5.05 -10.07 1.17
CA HIS A 81 -6.50 -10.15 1.29
C HIS A 81 -7.12 -8.82 1.74
N ALA A 82 -6.48 -8.11 2.68
CA ALA A 82 -6.94 -6.78 3.09
C ALA A 82 -6.81 -5.76 1.96
N ALA A 83 -5.72 -5.82 1.17
CA ALA A 83 -5.51 -4.97 0.00
C ALA A 83 -6.52 -5.24 -1.10
N GLN A 84 -6.81 -6.51 -1.40
CA GLN A 84 -7.82 -6.91 -2.39
C GLN A 84 -9.22 -6.47 -1.97
N PHE A 85 -9.58 -6.64 -0.69
CA PHE A 85 -10.85 -6.15 -0.16
C PHE A 85 -10.95 -4.62 -0.28
N THR A 86 -9.87 -3.91 0.07
CA THR A 86 -9.79 -2.45 -0.07
C THR A 86 -9.92 -2.00 -1.52
N LEU A 87 -9.28 -2.70 -2.46
CA LEU A 87 -9.37 -2.43 -3.89
C LEU A 87 -10.82 -2.48 -4.37
N TRP A 88 -11.51 -3.60 -4.13
CA TRP A 88 -12.90 -3.76 -4.55
C TRP A 88 -13.83 -2.76 -3.87
N LEU A 89 -13.61 -2.49 -2.59
CA LEU A 89 -14.40 -1.52 -1.84
C LEU A 89 -14.24 -0.10 -2.39
N MET A 90 -13.01 0.32 -2.69
CA MET A 90 -12.73 1.66 -3.23
C MET A 90 -13.20 1.81 -4.67
N VAL A 91 -13.02 0.80 -5.52
CA VAL A 91 -13.57 0.79 -6.88
C VAL A 91 -15.09 0.85 -6.84
N GLY A 92 -15.73 0.06 -5.98
CA GLY A 92 -17.17 0.09 -5.76
C GLY A 92 -17.65 1.46 -5.27
N ALA A 93 -16.93 2.08 -4.32
CA ALA A 93 -17.23 3.41 -3.81
C ALA A 93 -17.13 4.49 -4.90
N ALA A 94 -16.07 4.44 -5.71
CA ALA A 94 -15.86 5.36 -6.83
C ALA A 94 -16.99 5.22 -7.88
N ILE A 95 -17.30 4.00 -8.31
CA ILE A 95 -18.36 3.73 -9.30
C ILE A 95 -19.72 4.17 -8.74
N ALA A 96 -20.05 3.80 -7.50
CA ALA A 96 -21.29 4.22 -6.87
C ALA A 96 -21.39 5.75 -6.82
N ARG A 97 -20.30 6.45 -6.45
CA ARG A 97 -20.29 7.91 -6.40
C ARG A 97 -20.45 8.54 -7.78
N ILE A 98 -19.78 8.02 -8.80
CA ILE A 98 -19.93 8.47 -10.20
C ILE A 98 -21.38 8.28 -10.67
N ALA A 99 -21.96 7.10 -10.43
CA ALA A 99 -23.33 6.79 -10.81
C ALA A 99 -24.34 7.73 -10.14
N LEU A 100 -24.15 8.04 -8.85
CA LEU A 100 -25.00 8.98 -8.11
C LEU A 100 -24.95 10.40 -8.69
N VAL A 101 -23.76 10.87 -9.05
CA VAL A 101 -23.57 12.19 -9.67
C VAL A 101 -24.19 12.22 -11.07
N TRP A 102 -23.99 11.16 -11.87
CA TRP A 102 -24.48 11.08 -13.24
C TRP A 102 -26.01 10.96 -13.32
N LEU A 103 -26.62 10.16 -12.44
CA LEU A 103 -28.08 10.02 -12.33
C LEU A 103 -28.76 11.23 -11.66
N LYS A 104 -27.98 12.21 -11.18
CA LYS A 104 -28.45 13.35 -10.36
C LYS A 104 -29.25 12.92 -9.12
N LYS A 105 -29.05 11.69 -8.64
CA LYS A 105 -29.74 11.10 -7.48
C LYS A 105 -28.94 11.32 -6.20
N LEU A 106 -28.44 12.53 -5.99
CA LEU A 106 -27.73 12.90 -4.76
C LEU A 106 -28.74 13.25 -3.64
N ASP A 107 -29.74 12.40 -3.46
CA ASP A 107 -30.78 12.54 -2.45
C ASP A 107 -30.27 12.10 -1.07
N GLY A 108 -30.88 12.61 0.00
CA GLY A 108 -30.37 12.47 1.38
C GLY A 108 -29.89 11.07 1.75
N ILE A 109 -30.71 10.03 1.52
CA ILE A 109 -30.35 8.63 1.81
C ILE A 109 -29.15 8.15 0.99
N LEU A 110 -29.14 8.40 -0.32
CA LEU A 110 -28.06 7.97 -1.22
C LEU A 110 -26.76 8.72 -0.95
N LYS A 111 -26.85 10.00 -0.58
CA LYS A 111 -25.70 10.80 -0.14
C LYS A 111 -25.09 10.25 1.14
N TYR A 112 -25.91 9.91 2.14
CA TYR A 112 -25.44 9.28 3.38
C TYR A 112 -24.86 7.88 3.11
N ALA A 113 -25.49 7.08 2.24
CA ALA A 113 -24.96 5.78 1.85
C ALA A 113 -23.57 5.90 1.19
N ALA A 114 -23.38 6.86 0.28
CA ALA A 114 -22.08 7.13 -0.33
C ALA A 114 -21.04 7.60 0.69
N PHE A 115 -21.44 8.42 1.66
CA PHE A 115 -20.56 8.85 2.76
C PHE A 115 -20.11 7.67 3.62
N VAL A 116 -21.03 6.79 4.02
CA VAL A 116 -20.72 5.59 4.82
C VAL A 116 -19.82 4.65 4.02
N LEU A 117 -20.05 4.50 2.72
CA LEU A 117 -19.22 3.68 1.84
C LEU A 117 -17.79 4.24 1.72
N PHE A 118 -17.64 5.55 1.60
CA PHE A 118 -16.32 6.18 1.59
C PHE A 118 -15.62 6.05 2.96
N LEU A 119 -16.35 6.24 4.06
CA LEU A 119 -15.81 5.99 5.41
C LEU A 119 -15.32 4.53 5.56
N ALA A 120 -16.11 3.55 5.12
CA ALA A 120 -15.71 2.15 5.13
C ALA A 120 -14.43 1.93 4.29
N GLY A 121 -14.34 2.58 3.13
CA GLY A 121 -13.14 2.60 2.29
C GLY A 121 -11.90 3.10 3.03
N VAL A 122 -12.00 4.26 3.70
CA VAL A 122 -10.90 4.84 4.48
C VAL A 122 -10.47 3.92 5.63
N LEU A 123 -11.41 3.34 6.36
CA LEU A 123 -11.11 2.38 7.42
C LEU A 123 -10.42 1.12 6.88
N SER A 124 -10.83 0.65 5.71
CA SER A 124 -10.21 -0.49 5.02
C SER A 124 -8.77 -0.19 4.60
N VAL A 125 -8.51 1.01 4.06
CA VAL A 125 -7.16 1.48 3.73
C VAL A 125 -6.29 1.56 4.98
N ALA A 126 -6.80 2.11 6.07
CA ALA A 126 -6.07 2.18 7.34
C ALA A 126 -5.72 0.79 7.88
N ARG A 127 -6.67 -0.16 7.81
CA ARG A 127 -6.45 -1.57 8.19
C ARG A 127 -5.39 -2.25 7.32
N THR A 128 -5.44 -2.03 6.01
CA THR A 128 -4.44 -2.58 5.06
C THR A 128 -3.06 -2.01 5.35
N GLY A 129 -2.96 -0.71 5.61
CA GLY A 129 -1.72 -0.04 6.02
C GLY A 129 -1.17 -0.57 7.34
N TYR A 130 -2.03 -0.89 8.31
CA TYR A 130 -1.62 -1.52 9.56
C TYR A 130 -0.94 -2.88 9.33
N TYR A 131 -1.56 -3.75 8.52
CA TYR A 131 -0.94 -5.04 8.19
C TYR A 131 0.35 -4.87 7.37
N GLY A 132 0.41 -3.89 6.46
CA GLY A 132 1.64 -3.56 5.73
C GLY A 132 2.78 -3.14 6.66
N GLY A 133 2.47 -2.36 7.69
CA GLY A 133 3.44 -2.04 8.75
C GLY A 133 3.89 -3.28 9.53
N GLU A 134 2.96 -4.20 9.81
CA GLU A 134 3.27 -5.45 10.52
C GLU A 134 4.24 -6.37 9.75
N LEU A 135 4.17 -6.38 8.41
CA LEU A 135 5.15 -7.08 7.56
C LEU A 135 6.57 -6.52 7.79
N VAL A 136 6.72 -5.21 7.79
CA VAL A 136 8.04 -4.56 7.94
C VAL A 136 8.54 -4.67 9.37
N TYR A 137 7.72 -4.29 10.36
CA TYR A 137 8.18 -4.15 11.74
C TYR A 137 8.27 -5.46 12.51
N LYS A 138 7.42 -6.46 12.23
CA LYS A 138 7.47 -7.75 12.93
C LYS A 138 8.18 -8.84 12.14
N HIS A 139 8.11 -8.79 10.81
CA HIS A 139 8.62 -9.87 9.95
C HIS A 139 9.81 -9.43 9.09
N ALA A 140 10.30 -8.19 9.25
CA ALA A 140 11.46 -7.64 8.55
C ALA A 140 11.36 -7.76 7.01
N ALA A 141 10.14 -7.73 6.47
CA ALA A 141 9.91 -7.79 5.03
C ALA A 141 10.63 -6.63 4.33
N GLY A 142 11.52 -6.94 3.37
CA GLY A 142 12.29 -5.94 2.63
C GLY A 142 13.47 -5.31 3.37
N VAL A 143 13.88 -5.85 4.54
CA VAL A 143 15.06 -5.36 5.27
C VAL A 143 16.29 -6.21 4.92
N GLN A 144 17.29 -5.58 4.32
CA GLN A 144 18.62 -6.19 4.13
C GLN A 144 19.47 -5.91 5.38
N PHE A 145 19.75 -6.96 6.17
CA PHE A 145 20.72 -6.86 7.25
C PHE A 145 22.14 -6.96 6.69
N ASN A 146 22.75 -5.83 6.36
CA ASN A 146 24.18 -5.80 6.12
C ASN A 146 24.88 -5.70 7.48
N PHE A 147 25.05 -6.84 8.16
CA PHE A 147 26.03 -6.91 9.23
C PHE A 147 27.39 -6.69 8.58
N GLY A 148 28.06 -5.59 8.90
CA GLY A 148 29.40 -5.25 8.43
C GLY A 148 30.45 -6.26 8.85
N LEU A 149 30.37 -7.48 8.33
CA LEU A 149 31.47 -8.40 8.25
C LEU A 149 32.20 -8.04 6.97
N ASP A 150 33.07 -7.03 7.06
CA ASP A 150 34.25 -6.96 6.21
C ASP A 150 34.99 -8.30 6.39
N GLN A 151 34.66 -9.27 5.54
CA GLN A 151 35.51 -10.42 5.27
C GLN A 151 36.72 -9.88 4.53
N ASN A 152 37.62 -9.23 5.26
CA ASN A 152 39.00 -9.06 4.87
C ASN A 152 39.68 -10.44 4.88
N THR A 153 39.32 -11.30 3.93
CA THR A 153 40.09 -12.48 3.55
C THR A 153 41.00 -12.10 2.40
N ASN A 154 41.91 -11.17 2.64
CA ASN A 154 43.12 -11.02 1.84
C ASN A 154 44.32 -11.07 2.80
N GLY A 155 44.65 -12.29 3.23
CA GLY A 155 45.72 -12.58 4.18
C GLY A 155 46.46 -13.86 3.78
N GLN A 156 47.41 -13.70 2.86
CA GLN A 156 48.69 -14.43 2.79
C GLN A 156 48.63 -15.97 2.77
N ASN A 157 48.67 -16.56 1.57
CA ASN A 157 49.34 -17.85 1.38
C ASN A 157 50.76 -17.59 0.86
N THR A 158 51.69 -17.36 1.78
CA THR A 158 53.14 -17.38 1.54
C THR A 158 53.76 -18.22 2.63
N THR A 159 53.95 -19.52 2.37
CA THR A 159 55.07 -20.35 2.87
C THR A 159 54.88 -21.78 2.37
N ALA A 160 55.68 -22.18 1.38
CA ALA A 160 56.24 -23.52 1.28
C ALA A 160 57.51 -23.38 0.41
N GLY A 161 58.63 -23.13 1.09
CA GLY A 161 59.92 -23.55 0.54
C GLY A 161 59.97 -25.07 0.69
N GLU A 162 60.10 -25.77 -0.43
CA GLU A 162 60.71 -27.09 -0.48
C GLU A 162 62.14 -26.84 -0.94
N ASP A 163 63.02 -26.72 0.05
CA ASP A 163 64.42 -27.07 -0.11
C ASP A 163 64.44 -28.61 -0.04
N ASP A 164 64.99 -29.28 -1.06
CA ASP A 164 65.73 -30.52 -0.86
C ASP A 164 66.72 -30.68 -2.02
N GLU A 165 67.99 -30.71 -1.64
CA GLU A 165 69.18 -30.98 -2.43
C GLU A 165 69.33 -32.48 -2.76
N ASP A 166 70.24 -32.75 -3.70
CA ASP A 166 70.85 -34.02 -4.16
C ASP A 166 70.27 -34.72 -5.42
#